data_AF-A0A226EGU0-F1
#
_entry.id   AF-A0A226EGU0-F1
#
_cell.length_a   1.000
_cell.length_b   1.000
_cell.length_c   1.000
_cell.angle_alpha   90.00
_cell.angle_beta   90.00
_cell.angle_gamma   90.00
#
_symmetry.space_group_name_H-M   'P 1'
#
loop_
_entity.id
_entity.type
_entity.pdbx_description
1 polymer ?
#
loop_
_entity_poly.entity_id
_entity_poly.type
_entity_poly.pdbx_seq_one_letter_code
_entity_poly.pdbx_strand_id
1 'polypeptide(L)'
;MCKLLNKGFHSNQYHKMSSNKIRNKSCQTREKLELLRELDNVGVRDFLVLGNCDLIVTSQVLVGNLVKRFCSDICYTSIGRNLLLFVNPNKPLAIYSTVVKEIYAKLFHGNEELTTPPPHIYSTINCAIHDGLSSLCKSQTLLFSGESGSGKSTNYFHALDYLRFLGNHNEKIEQIFNHNLVLNYFGGAMETDSTRFVKLINLEFDFRGEVQGAGFECYHLEKWRLCGNYNTSNEAINCQNFHIFYILVGGCEGGVLKSLNLLRNPDNYKLLKLVNKNYGNLYPYSNGLLSNQEQAFQFLKKTLPLTPLEFTSLLQILSSILHLGNTTITMTTNLDGSEATTINYGPQNSSEIISNLLQVTQNIIPNITSLPNPSRILIALMQNIYTRLFSWLSRKLGIVSKGDKSFSLKLLDFTGFTDFHGNTNFENFIVNYVNEKVQMCLVDVRLRLHQEEWVRDGLEWIWIDTSGGGAVGEWLDWVEGPLIENSGGWGHKGDGDDGELSFIRLPPRHHGNNTPTTSPHKSQHPKKITNFYTHNPPDTLPPLSSRSSQPPRTPCSPPSTPPPTPPPPQPPPPNYSRTSPK
;
A
#
# COMPACT_ATOMS: atom_id res chain seq x y z
N MET A 1 11.26 -13.08 -10.64
CA MET A 1 12.00 -13.18 -9.37
C MET A 1 11.84 -14.56 -8.71
N CYS A 2 10.62 -15.05 -8.45
CA CYS A 2 10.37 -16.39 -7.85
C CYS A 2 11.01 -17.56 -8.63
N LYS A 3 11.06 -17.52 -9.97
CA LYS A 3 11.73 -18.56 -10.79
C LYS A 3 13.27 -18.57 -10.66
N LEU A 4 13.89 -17.46 -10.23
CA LEU A 4 15.34 -17.33 -10.04
C LEU A 4 15.78 -17.69 -8.61
N LEU A 5 14.87 -17.62 -7.64
CA LEU A 5 15.13 -17.87 -6.21
C LEU A 5 15.16 -19.37 -5.84
N ASN A 6 14.83 -20.29 -6.76
CA ASN A 6 14.87 -21.74 -6.55
C ASN A 6 16.29 -22.36 -6.47
N LYS A 7 17.35 -21.55 -6.50
CA LYS A 7 18.72 -22.01 -6.23
C LYS A 7 19.09 -21.54 -4.83
N GLY A 8 18.94 -22.45 -3.86
CA GLY A 8 19.15 -22.18 -2.44
C GLY A 8 20.54 -21.64 -2.14
N PHE A 9 20.59 -20.46 -1.52
CA PHE A 9 21.78 -19.89 -0.91
C PHE A 9 21.35 -19.12 0.35
N HIS A 10 21.78 -19.60 1.52
CA HIS A 10 21.64 -18.89 2.79
C HIS A 10 22.93 -18.12 3.07
N SER A 11 22.86 -16.81 3.33
CA SER A 11 24.00 -16.06 3.87
C SER A 11 23.61 -15.31 5.14
N ASN A 12 24.55 -15.28 6.09
CA ASN A 12 24.33 -15.09 7.53
C ASN A 12 25.02 -13.79 8.03
N GLN A 13 25.10 -12.75 7.20
CA GLN A 13 26.04 -11.63 7.43
C GLN A 13 25.56 -10.61 8.49
N TYR A 14 24.26 -10.37 8.63
CA TYR A 14 23.73 -9.41 9.61
C TYR A 14 23.75 -9.91 11.07
N HIS A 15 23.86 -11.22 11.31
CA HIS A 15 24.04 -11.75 12.68
C HIS A 15 25.39 -11.36 13.30
N LYS A 16 26.38 -10.91 12.50
CA LYS A 16 27.62 -10.35 13.04
C LYS A 16 27.42 -8.98 13.69
N MET A 17 26.34 -8.24 13.40
CA MET A 17 26.05 -6.96 14.05
C MET A 17 25.59 -7.11 15.50
N SER A 18 25.09 -8.28 15.91
CA SER A 18 24.78 -8.56 17.33
C SER A 18 25.99 -9.02 18.14
N SER A 19 27.18 -9.14 17.51
CA SER A 19 28.42 -9.49 18.21
C SER A 19 28.99 -8.27 18.95
N ASN A 20 29.71 -8.53 20.04
CA ASN A 20 30.25 -7.55 21.00
C ASN A 20 31.07 -6.39 20.40
N LYS A 21 31.43 -6.41 19.10
CA LYS A 21 32.20 -5.34 18.44
C LYS A 21 31.45 -4.00 18.32
N ILE A 22 30.13 -4.00 18.14
CA ILE A 22 29.35 -2.76 17.96
C ILE A 22 28.81 -2.20 19.30
N ARG A 23 28.70 -3.05 20.33
CA ARG A 23 28.25 -2.68 21.68
C ARG A 23 29.30 -1.89 22.48
N ASN A 24 30.54 -1.80 22.03
CA ASN A 24 31.54 -0.97 22.69
C ASN A 24 31.17 0.51 22.54
N LYS A 25 30.86 1.15 23.68
CA LYS A 25 30.58 2.58 23.80
C LYS A 25 31.75 3.48 23.35
N SER A 26 32.92 2.92 23.05
CA SER A 26 34.13 3.62 22.61
C SER A 26 34.31 3.69 21.08
N CYS A 27 33.50 3.00 20.28
CA CYS A 27 33.62 2.99 18.81
C CYS A 27 33.04 4.27 18.21
N GLN A 28 33.88 5.05 17.51
CA GLN A 28 33.51 6.34 16.91
C GLN A 28 32.46 6.14 15.80
N THR A 29 31.54 7.10 15.63
CA THR A 29 30.43 7.04 14.65
C THR A 29 30.90 6.65 13.23
N ARG A 30 32.09 7.11 12.85
CA ARG A 30 32.74 6.84 11.57
C ARG A 30 33.03 5.35 11.32
N GLU A 31 33.54 4.62 12.32
CA GLU A 31 33.83 3.19 12.21
C GLU A 31 32.55 2.36 12.00
N LYS A 32 31.46 2.75 12.68
CA LYS A 32 30.15 2.11 12.52
C LYS A 32 29.54 2.36 11.13
N LEU A 33 29.77 3.56 10.57
CA LEU A 33 29.34 3.91 9.21
C LEU A 33 30.13 3.16 8.14
N GLU A 34 31.45 3.04 8.31
CA GLU A 34 32.30 2.26 7.40
C GLU A 34 31.87 0.79 7.38
N LEU A 35 31.57 0.19 8.53
CA LEU A 35 30.99 -1.16 8.62
C LEU A 35 29.65 -1.30 7.87
N LEU A 36 28.74 -0.31 7.98
CA LEU A 36 27.49 -0.33 7.23
C LEU A 36 27.73 -0.30 5.71
N ARG A 37 28.72 0.46 5.25
CA ARG A 37 29.09 0.50 3.84
C ARG A 37 29.73 -0.78 3.37
N GLU A 38 30.60 -1.37 4.18
CA GLU A 38 31.19 -2.67 3.87
C GLU A 38 30.13 -3.74 3.66
N LEU A 39 29.07 -3.72 4.48
CA LEU A 39 27.94 -4.63 4.34
C LEU A 39 27.08 -4.33 3.10
N ASP A 40 27.04 -3.08 2.64
CA ASP A 40 26.33 -2.66 1.43
C ASP A 40 27.24 -2.63 0.17
N ASN A 41 28.34 -3.38 0.15
CA ASN A 41 29.26 -3.45 -1.00
C ASN A 41 28.80 -4.42 -2.12
N VAL A 42 27.60 -5.01 -2.00
CA VAL A 42 27.08 -5.96 -2.99
C VAL A 42 26.15 -5.25 -3.97
N GLY A 43 26.47 -5.35 -5.26
CA GLY A 43 25.67 -4.74 -6.33
C GLY A 43 25.76 -3.20 -6.34
N VAL A 44 25.01 -2.58 -7.25
CA VAL A 44 24.91 -1.12 -7.36
C VAL A 44 23.86 -0.60 -6.39
N ARG A 45 24.23 0.43 -5.63
CA ARG A 45 23.40 1.07 -4.59
C ARG A 45 22.36 2.02 -5.16
N ASP A 46 22.72 2.73 -6.23
CA ASP A 46 21.86 3.70 -6.92
C ASP A 46 21.81 3.38 -8.41
N PHE A 47 20.60 3.10 -8.92
CA PHE A 47 20.41 2.79 -10.33
C PHE A 47 20.74 3.93 -11.29
N LEU A 48 20.83 5.18 -10.84
CA LEU A 48 21.34 6.26 -11.70
C LEU A 48 22.79 6.02 -12.13
N VAL A 49 23.59 5.30 -11.34
CA VAL A 49 24.98 4.99 -11.69
C VAL A 49 25.06 4.01 -12.86
N LEU A 50 24.05 3.13 -13.03
CA LEU A 50 24.02 2.17 -14.14
C LEU A 50 23.89 2.85 -15.50
N GLY A 51 23.23 4.03 -15.55
CA GLY A 51 23.10 4.82 -16.78
C GLY A 51 24.42 5.44 -17.25
N ASN A 52 25.38 5.65 -16.33
CA ASN A 52 26.68 6.25 -16.62
C ASN A 52 27.70 5.25 -17.19
N CYS A 53 27.33 3.98 -17.37
CA CYS A 53 28.23 2.91 -17.81
C CYS A 53 28.04 2.49 -19.28
N ASP A 54 27.39 3.30 -20.13
CA ASP A 54 27.02 2.99 -21.52
C ASP A 54 26.19 1.70 -21.68
N LEU A 55 25.69 1.13 -20.58
CA LEU A 55 24.79 -0.01 -20.62
C LEU A 55 23.38 0.48 -20.97
N ILE A 56 22.77 -0.18 -21.95
CA ILE A 56 21.32 -0.12 -22.12
C ILE A 56 20.71 -0.62 -20.80
N VAL A 57 20.04 0.27 -20.08
CA VAL A 57 19.33 -0.08 -18.85
C VAL A 57 18.12 -0.93 -19.25
N THR A 58 18.31 -2.25 -19.25
CA THR A 58 17.23 -3.21 -19.51
C THR A 58 16.62 -3.68 -18.19
N SER A 59 15.38 -4.17 -18.26
CA SER A 59 14.70 -4.81 -17.13
C SER A 59 15.52 -5.97 -16.53
N GLN A 60 16.27 -6.70 -17.36
CA GLN A 60 17.13 -7.80 -16.93
C GLN A 60 18.31 -7.33 -16.07
N VAL A 61 18.97 -6.22 -16.43
CA VAL A 61 20.10 -5.65 -15.67
C VAL A 61 19.62 -5.17 -14.29
N LEU A 62 18.49 -4.44 -14.26
CA LEU A 62 17.90 -3.95 -13.01
C LEU A 62 17.51 -5.11 -12.08
N VAL A 63 16.77 -6.09 -12.60
CA VAL A 63 16.37 -7.28 -11.83
C VAL A 63 17.58 -8.09 -11.38
N GLY A 64 18.59 -8.24 -12.23
CA GLY A 64 19.84 -8.92 -11.88
C GLY A 64 20.55 -8.28 -10.70
N ASN A 65 20.60 -6.94 -10.64
CA ASN A 65 21.16 -6.23 -9.50
C ASN A 65 20.32 -6.41 -8.22
N LEU A 66 18.99 -6.31 -8.32
CA LEU A 66 18.10 -6.54 -7.19
C LEU A 66 18.26 -7.95 -6.62
N VAL A 67 18.32 -8.97 -7.48
CA VAL A 67 18.54 -10.36 -7.04
C VAL A 67 19.90 -10.50 -6.34
N LYS A 68 20.97 -9.92 -6.91
CA LYS A 68 22.30 -9.95 -6.30
C LYS A 68 22.32 -9.33 -4.90
N ARG A 69 21.67 -8.16 -4.72
CA ARG A 69 21.54 -7.46 -3.44
C ARG A 69 20.69 -8.25 -2.44
N PHE A 70 19.54 -8.74 -2.90
CA PHE A 70 18.60 -9.50 -2.08
C PHE A 70 19.22 -10.79 -1.53
N CYS A 71 20.02 -11.51 -2.32
CA CYS A 71 20.75 -12.70 -1.86
C CYS A 71 21.77 -12.42 -0.73
N SER A 72 22.16 -11.15 -0.54
CA SER A 72 23.02 -10.69 0.55
C SER A 72 22.24 -9.97 1.66
N ASP A 73 20.92 -10.17 1.74
CA ASP A 73 20.01 -9.52 2.70
C ASP A 73 19.99 -7.99 2.60
N ILE A 74 20.37 -7.43 1.45
CA ILE A 74 20.27 -6.00 1.17
C ILE A 74 18.97 -5.75 0.40
N CYS A 75 17.96 -5.29 1.12
CA CYS A 75 16.61 -5.13 0.59
C CYS A 75 16.34 -3.76 -0.04
N TYR A 76 17.15 -2.75 0.27
CA TYR A 76 16.98 -1.38 -0.22
C TYR A 76 17.90 -1.07 -1.39
N THR A 77 17.41 -0.38 -2.41
CA THR A 77 18.21 0.16 -3.53
C THR A 77 17.67 1.52 -3.93
N SER A 78 18.52 2.53 -4.05
CA SER A 78 18.10 3.87 -4.42
C SER A 78 17.92 4.00 -5.93
N ILE A 79 17.02 4.91 -6.33
CA ILE A 79 16.92 5.43 -7.69
C ILE A 79 16.97 6.94 -7.57
N GLY A 80 18.19 7.47 -7.61
CA GLY A 80 18.46 8.86 -7.27
C GLY A 80 18.03 9.21 -5.86
N ARG A 81 17.74 10.50 -5.65
CA ARG A 81 17.47 11.05 -4.32
C ARG A 81 16.07 10.74 -3.78
N ASN A 82 15.06 10.63 -4.64
CA ASN A 82 13.65 10.71 -4.22
C ASN A 82 12.86 9.39 -4.38
N LEU A 83 13.50 8.31 -4.86
CA LEU A 83 12.85 7.01 -5.01
C LEU A 83 13.72 5.92 -4.38
N LEU A 84 13.11 5.14 -3.49
CA LEU A 84 13.76 4.04 -2.79
C LEU A 84 13.01 2.74 -3.10
N LEU A 85 13.69 1.79 -3.74
CA LEU A 85 13.16 0.45 -3.95
C LEU A 85 13.39 -0.41 -2.71
N PHE A 86 12.38 -1.19 -2.35
CA PHE A 86 12.46 -2.19 -1.30
C PHE A 86 11.96 -3.54 -1.80
N VAL A 87 12.73 -4.60 -1.54
CA VAL A 87 12.33 -5.99 -1.82
C VAL A 87 12.09 -6.70 -0.48
N ASN A 88 10.83 -7.06 -0.20
CA ASN A 88 10.43 -7.67 1.06
C ASN A 88 11.09 -9.05 1.27
N PRO A 89 11.90 -9.23 2.31
CA PRO A 89 12.57 -10.50 2.58
C PRO A 89 11.69 -11.52 3.34
N ASN A 90 10.48 -11.14 3.79
CA ASN A 90 9.60 -11.95 4.63
C ASN A 90 10.28 -12.51 5.90
N LYS A 91 11.26 -11.77 6.43
CA LYS A 91 11.96 -12.08 7.69
C LYS A 91 12.36 -10.77 8.38
N PRO A 92 12.52 -10.78 9.71
CA PRO A 92 13.06 -9.64 10.43
C PRO A 92 14.51 -9.36 9.97
N LEU A 93 14.86 -8.08 9.87
CA LEU A 93 16.19 -7.63 9.50
C LEU A 93 16.81 -6.82 10.65
N ALA A 94 18.10 -7.03 10.91
CA ALA A 94 18.85 -6.27 11.92
C ALA A 94 19.12 -4.80 11.52
N ILE A 95 18.81 -4.42 10.27
CA ILE A 95 18.98 -3.05 9.75
C ILE A 95 18.07 -2.02 10.44
N TYR A 96 17.04 -2.48 11.17
CA TYR A 96 16.14 -1.60 11.93
C TYR A 96 16.51 -1.47 13.42
N SER A 97 17.68 -1.99 13.82
CA SER A 97 18.13 -1.94 15.21
C SER A 97 18.42 -0.50 15.68
N THR A 98 18.33 -0.27 16.99
CA THR A 98 18.62 1.04 17.61
C THR A 98 20.01 1.56 17.23
N VAL A 99 21.01 0.68 17.10
CA VAL A 99 22.36 1.07 16.66
C VAL A 99 22.31 1.70 15.27
N VAL A 100 21.57 1.12 14.32
CA VAL A 100 21.47 1.67 12.97
C VAL A 100 20.74 3.01 13.00
N LYS A 101 19.66 3.14 13.78
CA LYS A 101 18.99 4.43 14.00
C LYS A 101 19.95 5.51 14.52
N GLU A 102 20.78 5.19 15.50
CA GLU A 102 21.81 6.11 16.03
C GLU A 102 22.80 6.58 14.96
N ILE A 103 23.22 5.68 14.06
CA ILE A 103 24.14 6.04 12.97
C ILE A 103 23.46 7.03 12.02
N TYR A 104 22.27 6.71 11.53
CA TYR A 104 21.54 7.61 10.61
C TYR A 104 21.13 8.93 11.26
N ALA A 105 20.79 8.95 12.55
CA ALA A 105 20.49 10.18 13.27
C ALA A 105 21.72 11.08 13.40
N LYS A 106 22.91 10.52 13.69
CA LYS A 106 24.15 11.31 13.74
C LYS A 106 24.57 11.88 12.39
N LEU A 107 24.37 11.12 11.31
CA LEU A 107 24.60 11.62 9.94
C LEU A 107 23.69 12.80 9.59
N PHE A 108 22.48 12.84 10.14
CA PHE A 108 21.55 13.96 9.95
C PHE A 108 22.00 15.23 10.68
N HIS A 109 22.57 15.10 11.89
CA HIS A 109 22.98 16.24 12.72
C HIS A 109 24.43 16.71 12.50
N GLY A 110 25.28 15.90 11.86
CA GLY A 110 26.68 16.22 11.60
C GLY A 110 26.90 16.86 10.24
N ASN A 111 27.66 17.96 10.17
CA ASN A 111 28.25 18.53 8.95
C ASN A 111 29.29 17.61 8.28
N GLU A 112 29.19 16.29 8.44
CA GLU A 112 30.07 15.36 7.72
C GLU A 112 29.59 15.27 6.27
N GLU A 113 30.04 16.24 5.45
CA GLU A 113 30.02 16.22 3.97
C GLU A 113 30.69 14.97 3.36
N LEU A 114 31.24 14.09 4.18
CA LEU A 114 31.80 12.84 3.73
C LEU A 114 30.70 11.79 3.70
N THR A 115 30.26 11.53 2.47
CA THR A 115 29.81 10.25 1.90
C THR A 115 28.33 9.85 2.10
N THR A 116 27.63 9.75 0.97
CA THR A 116 26.26 9.27 0.82
C THR A 116 26.01 8.01 1.66
N PRO A 117 25.03 8.00 2.59
CA PRO A 117 24.73 6.80 3.36
C PRO A 117 24.21 5.69 2.44
N PRO A 118 24.36 4.40 2.83
CA PRO A 118 23.69 3.30 2.15
C PRO A 118 22.18 3.56 1.95
N PRO A 119 21.56 3.02 0.89
CA PRO A 119 20.12 3.10 0.68
C PRO A 119 19.36 2.55 1.89
N HIS A 120 18.51 3.37 2.52
CA HIS A 120 17.69 2.98 3.65
C HIS A 120 16.50 3.92 3.82
N ILE A 121 15.41 3.45 4.42
CA ILE A 121 14.25 4.31 4.71
C ILE A 121 14.62 5.51 5.60
N TYR A 122 15.61 5.33 6.48
CA TYR A 122 16.11 6.38 7.39
C TYR A 122 16.83 7.51 6.64
N SER A 123 17.62 7.21 5.60
CA SER A 123 18.23 8.27 4.77
C SER A 123 17.17 9.02 3.97
N THR A 124 16.15 8.34 3.44
CA THR A 124 15.03 9.03 2.75
C THR A 124 14.28 9.98 3.69
N ILE A 125 14.03 9.56 4.95
CA ILE A 125 13.40 10.42 5.96
C ILE A 125 14.28 11.63 6.28
N ASN A 126 15.58 11.42 6.52
CA ASN A 126 16.53 12.49 6.79
C ASN A 126 16.56 13.52 5.64
N CYS A 127 16.60 13.05 4.39
CA CYS A 127 16.54 13.91 3.22
C CYS A 127 15.25 14.73 3.17
N ALA A 128 14.09 14.11 3.43
CA ALA A 128 12.81 14.80 3.43
C ALA A 128 12.74 15.87 4.54
N ILE A 129 13.23 15.58 5.75
CA ILE A 129 13.27 16.58 6.83
C ILE A 129 14.24 17.71 6.47
N HIS A 130 15.43 17.39 5.94
CA HIS A 130 16.40 18.37 5.49
C HIS A 130 15.81 19.31 4.42
N ASP A 131 15.09 18.77 3.43
CA ASP A 131 14.45 19.57 2.38
C ASP A 131 13.31 20.44 2.93
N GLY A 132 12.59 19.95 3.94
CA GLY A 132 11.61 20.74 4.70
C GLY A 132 12.23 21.86 5.52
N LEU A 133 13.42 21.66 6.07
CA LEU A 133 14.19 22.66 6.83
C LEU A 133 14.95 23.66 5.95
N SER A 134 15.14 23.34 4.67
CA SER A 134 15.78 24.23 3.71
C SER A 134 15.02 25.58 3.61
N SER A 135 15.67 26.59 3.01
CA SER A 135 15.11 27.95 2.87
C SER A 135 13.75 28.02 2.17
N LEU A 136 13.31 26.96 1.52
CA LEU A 136 12.02 26.88 0.83
C LEU A 136 10.85 26.46 1.74
N CYS A 137 11.13 25.93 2.94
CA CYS A 137 10.14 25.42 3.90
C CYS A 137 9.02 24.57 3.28
N LYS A 138 9.36 23.75 2.28
CA LYS A 138 8.36 22.98 1.52
C LYS A 138 7.96 21.72 2.28
N SER A 139 6.66 21.56 2.49
CA SER A 139 6.10 20.30 3.01
C SER A 139 6.44 19.11 2.12
N GLN A 140 6.77 17.98 2.74
CA GLN A 140 7.19 16.74 2.07
C GLN A 140 6.19 15.63 2.32
N THR A 141 6.14 14.65 1.43
CA THR A 141 5.31 13.44 1.57
C THR A 141 6.15 12.19 1.30
N LEU A 142 6.12 11.24 2.23
CA LEU A 142 6.62 9.88 2.07
C LEU A 142 5.45 8.98 1.67
N LEU A 143 5.49 8.48 0.44
CA LEU A 143 4.48 7.59 -0.11
C LEU A 143 5.00 6.15 -0.18
N PHE A 144 4.25 5.22 0.40
CA PHE A 144 4.57 3.79 0.35
C PHE A 144 3.68 3.13 -0.71
N SER A 145 4.23 2.79 -1.88
CA SER A 145 3.50 2.17 -2.99
C SER A 145 4.01 0.76 -3.30
N GLY A 146 3.13 -0.10 -3.82
CA GLY A 146 3.43 -1.49 -4.19
C GLY A 146 2.24 -2.43 -4.00
N GLU A 147 2.34 -3.64 -4.55
CA GLU A 147 1.31 -4.69 -4.44
C GLU A 147 1.02 -5.10 -2.99
N SER A 148 -0.13 -5.72 -2.73
CA SER A 148 -0.42 -6.30 -1.42
C SER A 148 0.68 -7.28 -0.98
N GLY A 149 1.16 -7.19 0.26
CA GLY A 149 2.26 -8.04 0.78
C GLY A 149 3.68 -7.58 0.43
N SER A 150 3.86 -6.51 -0.34
CA SER A 150 5.20 -5.96 -0.69
C SER A 150 6.00 -5.33 0.47
N GLY A 151 5.44 -5.27 1.68
CA GLY A 151 6.11 -4.71 2.86
C GLY A 151 5.93 -3.20 3.07
N LYS A 152 4.96 -2.57 2.40
CA LYS A 152 4.60 -1.14 2.59
C LYS A 152 4.40 -0.77 4.07
N SER A 153 3.46 -1.45 4.73
CA SER A 153 3.08 -1.15 6.12
C SER A 153 4.22 -1.44 7.11
N THR A 154 5.07 -2.43 6.83
CA THR A 154 6.30 -2.69 7.60
C THR A 154 7.29 -1.54 7.49
N ASN A 155 7.53 -1.05 6.27
CA ASN A 155 8.40 0.10 6.03
C ASN A 155 7.84 1.39 6.63
N TYR A 156 6.53 1.60 6.49
CA TYR A 156 5.82 2.70 7.12
C TYR A 156 5.99 2.68 8.64
N PHE A 157 5.87 1.50 9.26
CA PHE A 157 6.11 1.34 10.69
C PHE A 157 7.55 1.70 11.08
N HIS A 158 8.54 1.19 10.36
CA HIS A 158 9.95 1.53 10.62
C HIS A 158 10.25 3.01 10.38
N ALA A 159 9.57 3.65 9.42
CA ALA A 159 9.67 5.09 9.21
C ALA A 159 9.13 5.87 10.41
N LEU A 160 7.94 5.53 10.90
CA LEU A 160 7.34 6.18 12.07
C LEU A 160 8.14 5.94 13.35
N ASP A 161 8.65 4.72 13.53
CA ASP A 161 9.51 4.34 14.65
C ASP A 161 10.87 5.07 14.64
N TYR A 162 11.40 5.37 13.45
CA TYR A 162 12.60 6.20 13.33
C TYR A 162 12.32 7.69 13.58
N LEU A 163 11.20 8.22 13.08
CA LEU A 163 10.78 9.59 13.40
C LEU A 163 10.58 9.76 14.90
N ARG A 164 9.94 8.78 15.56
CA ARG A 164 9.79 8.70 17.01
C ARG A 164 11.15 8.73 17.71
N PHE A 165 12.13 7.97 17.20
CA PHE A 165 13.50 7.97 17.72
C PHE A 165 14.17 9.34 17.59
N LEU A 166 14.03 10.02 16.45
CA LEU A 166 14.56 11.37 16.22
C LEU A 166 13.92 12.41 17.16
N GLY A 167 12.62 12.30 17.41
CA GLY A 167 11.89 13.20 18.30
C GLY A 167 12.25 13.10 19.78
N ASN A 168 13.15 12.18 20.17
CA ASN A 168 13.77 12.09 21.50
C ASN A 168 12.83 12.42 22.70
N HIS A 169 11.87 11.55 22.99
CA HIS A 169 10.86 11.71 24.05
C HIS A 169 9.79 12.79 23.82
N ASN A 170 9.64 13.31 22.60
CA ASN A 170 8.50 14.17 22.27
C ASN A 170 7.17 13.41 22.43
N GLU A 171 6.34 13.87 23.36
CA GLU A 171 5.08 13.20 23.72
C GLU A 171 4.10 13.09 22.54
N LYS A 172 4.12 14.06 21.61
CA LYS A 172 3.19 14.11 20.48
C LYS A 172 3.47 12.98 19.49
N ILE A 173 4.75 12.73 19.19
CA ILE A 173 5.12 11.64 18.28
C ILE A 173 4.96 10.26 18.93
N GLU A 174 5.21 10.16 20.24
CA GLU A 174 4.90 8.96 21.04
C GLU A 174 3.40 8.65 21.00
N GLN A 175 2.56 9.67 21.18
CA GLN A 175 1.11 9.53 21.14
C GLN A 175 0.63 9.09 19.75
N ILE A 176 1.10 9.71 18.67
CA ILE A 176 0.75 9.30 17.30
C ILE A 176 1.22 7.88 16.98
N PHE A 177 2.42 7.50 17.43
CA PHE A 177 2.92 6.14 17.27
C PHE A 177 1.97 5.14 17.94
N ASN A 178 1.57 5.40 19.18
CA ASN A 178 0.65 4.55 19.91
C ASN A 178 -0.76 4.55 19.30
N HIS A 179 -1.27 5.69 18.84
CA HIS A 179 -2.55 5.77 18.14
C HIS A 179 -2.53 4.96 16.83
N ASN A 180 -1.43 4.97 16.08
CA ASN A 180 -1.28 4.13 14.89
C ASN A 180 -1.38 2.63 15.22
N LEU A 181 -0.78 2.19 16.33
CA LEU A 181 -0.91 0.81 16.81
C LEU A 181 -2.37 0.46 17.13
N VAL A 182 -3.08 1.37 17.82
CA VAL A 182 -4.51 1.20 18.11
C VAL A 182 -5.31 1.05 16.81
N LEU A 183 -5.14 1.95 15.84
CA LEU A 183 -5.86 1.86 14.58
C LEU A 183 -5.56 0.57 13.80
N ASN A 184 -4.33 0.05 13.89
CA ASN A 184 -4.00 -1.26 13.32
C ASN A 184 -4.83 -2.38 13.95
N TYR A 185 -5.15 -2.31 15.24
CA TYR A 185 -6.04 -3.29 15.86
C TYR A 185 -7.47 -3.21 15.33
N PHE A 186 -7.97 -2.00 15.04
CA PHE A 186 -9.33 -1.81 14.51
C PHE A 186 -9.43 -1.91 12.99
N GLY A 187 -8.35 -1.75 12.23
CA GLY A 187 -8.40 -1.72 10.76
C GLY A 187 -7.45 -2.71 10.07
N GLY A 188 -6.63 -3.46 10.81
CA GLY A 188 -5.78 -4.53 10.28
C GLY A 188 -6.48 -5.89 10.33
N ALA A 189 -6.07 -6.81 9.45
CA ALA A 189 -6.60 -8.17 9.37
C ALA A 189 -5.47 -9.23 9.39
N MET A 190 -5.79 -10.41 9.91
CA MET A 190 -4.82 -11.40 10.37
C MET A 190 -3.99 -12.12 9.27
N GLU A 191 -4.45 -12.26 8.02
CA GLU A 191 -3.73 -13.13 7.04
C GLU A 191 -2.39 -12.56 6.56
N THR A 192 -2.18 -11.24 6.67
CA THR A 192 -1.04 -10.56 6.00
C THR A 192 -0.45 -9.40 6.79
N ASP A 193 -0.94 -9.12 8.01
CA ASP A 193 -0.68 -7.86 8.73
C ASP A 193 -0.89 -6.62 7.83
N SER A 194 -1.72 -6.75 6.80
CA SER A 194 -1.91 -5.70 5.80
C SER A 194 -2.91 -4.69 6.32
N THR A 195 -2.54 -3.41 6.22
CA THR A 195 -3.45 -2.31 6.49
C THR A 195 -4.62 -2.37 5.50
N ARG A 196 -5.86 -2.48 6.00
CA ARG A 196 -7.11 -2.56 5.22
C ARG A 196 -7.90 -1.25 5.22
N PHE A 197 -7.15 -0.16 5.32
CA PHE A 197 -7.61 1.21 5.26
C PHE A 197 -6.43 2.10 4.82
N VAL A 198 -6.74 3.29 4.33
CA VAL A 198 -5.74 4.29 3.99
C VAL A 198 -5.41 5.10 5.25
N LYS A 199 -4.13 5.36 5.47
CA LYS A 199 -3.63 6.19 6.57
C LYS A 199 -2.78 7.32 6.04
N LEU A 200 -3.10 8.53 6.47
CA LEU A 200 -2.28 9.71 6.24
C LEU A 200 -1.89 10.28 7.60
N ILE A 201 -0.65 10.05 8.04
CA ILE A 201 -0.10 10.79 9.18
C ILE A 201 0.46 12.11 8.67
N ASN A 202 0.19 13.19 9.41
CA ASN A 202 0.78 14.50 9.19
C ASN A 202 1.57 14.90 10.44
N LEU A 203 2.88 15.07 10.30
CA LEU A 203 3.76 15.61 11.34
C LEU A 203 4.11 17.06 10.97
N GLU A 204 3.89 17.97 11.91
CA GLU A 204 4.16 19.40 11.74
C GLU A 204 5.44 19.77 12.50
N PHE A 205 6.38 20.39 11.80
CA PHE A 205 7.70 20.74 12.32
C PHE A 205 7.88 22.25 12.41
N ASP A 206 8.62 22.71 13.40
CA ASP A 206 9.12 24.09 13.45
C ASP A 206 10.39 24.28 12.60
N PHE A 207 10.94 25.50 12.63
CA PHE A 207 12.17 25.87 11.92
C PHE A 207 13.43 25.20 12.47
N ARG A 208 13.37 24.55 13.63
CA ARG A 208 14.48 23.80 14.24
C ARG A 208 14.41 22.32 13.92
N GLY A 209 13.31 21.85 13.34
CA GLY A 209 13.07 20.43 13.03
C GLY A 209 12.44 19.67 14.19
N GLU A 210 11.85 20.38 15.17
CA GLU A 210 11.13 19.77 16.28
C GLU A 210 9.65 19.60 15.94
N VAL A 211 9.05 18.50 16.41
CA VAL A 211 7.63 18.18 16.15
C VAL A 211 6.73 19.05 17.04
N GLN A 212 6.02 19.98 16.42
CA GLN A 212 5.08 20.90 17.11
C GLN A 212 3.64 20.40 17.10
N GLY A 213 3.25 19.70 16.04
CA GLY A 213 1.90 19.20 15.84
C GLY A 213 1.94 17.84 15.18
N ALA A 214 0.89 17.06 15.40
CA ALA A 214 0.76 15.78 14.73
C ALA A 214 -0.72 15.39 14.64
N GLY A 215 -1.05 14.68 13.58
CA GLY A 215 -2.40 14.16 13.38
C GLY A 215 -2.42 13.05 12.35
N PHE A 216 -3.56 12.39 12.22
CA PHE A 216 -3.76 11.44 11.14
C PHE A 216 -5.19 11.45 10.62
N GLU A 217 -5.32 11.05 9.36
CA GLU A 217 -6.59 10.86 8.67
C GLU A 217 -6.67 9.41 8.19
N CYS A 218 -7.87 8.85 8.21
CA CYS A 218 -8.13 7.48 7.80
C CYS A 218 -9.26 7.43 6.78
N TYR A 219 -9.08 6.63 5.72
CA TYR A 219 -10.07 6.49 4.65
C TYR A 219 -10.27 5.02 4.28
N HIS A 220 -11.42 4.73 3.66
CA HIS A 220 -11.70 3.48 2.97
C HIS A 220 -11.38 2.20 3.79
N LEU A 221 -12.05 2.05 4.93
CA LEU A 221 -12.01 0.82 5.71
C LEU A 221 -12.71 -0.31 4.93
N GLU A 222 -12.04 -1.46 4.72
CA GLU A 222 -12.59 -2.65 4.07
C GLU A 222 -13.71 -3.31 4.91
N LYS A 223 -14.87 -2.66 5.04
CA LYS A 223 -16.00 -3.08 5.88
C LYS A 223 -16.60 -4.42 5.48
N TRP A 224 -16.41 -4.87 4.23
CA TRP A 224 -16.92 -6.15 3.73
C TRP A 224 -16.41 -7.38 4.51
N ARG A 225 -15.35 -7.24 5.31
CA ARG A 225 -14.89 -8.28 6.26
C ARG A 225 -15.92 -8.66 7.31
N LEU A 226 -16.91 -7.80 7.56
CA LEU A 226 -18.02 -8.05 8.48
C LEU A 226 -19.19 -8.81 7.84
N CYS A 227 -19.01 -9.36 6.63
CA CYS A 227 -20.05 -10.12 5.94
C CYS A 227 -20.23 -11.55 6.47
N GLY A 228 -19.27 -12.12 7.22
CA GLY A 228 -19.28 -13.53 7.63
C GLY A 228 -19.44 -14.52 6.46
N ASN A 229 -19.74 -15.79 6.75
CA ASN A 229 -19.98 -16.85 5.74
C ASN A 229 -21.31 -16.68 4.97
N TYR A 230 -21.94 -15.50 4.99
CA TYR A 230 -23.30 -15.32 4.48
C TYR A 230 -23.37 -15.30 2.93
N ASN A 231 -22.25 -15.19 2.22
CA ASN A 231 -22.22 -14.96 0.77
C ASN A 231 -21.53 -16.03 -0.09
N THR A 232 -21.07 -17.16 0.45
CA THR A 232 -20.50 -18.22 -0.40
C THR A 232 -20.84 -19.62 0.10
N SER A 233 -21.50 -20.41 -0.75
CA SER A 233 -21.58 -21.87 -0.67
C SER A 233 -20.21 -22.56 -0.70
N ASN A 234 -19.15 -21.80 -1.02
CA ASN A 234 -17.77 -22.22 -0.87
C ASN A 234 -17.24 -21.78 0.50
N GLU A 235 -16.93 -22.77 1.34
CA GLU A 235 -16.20 -22.64 2.62
C GLU A 235 -14.78 -22.03 2.46
N ALA A 236 -14.39 -21.65 1.24
CA ALA A 236 -13.02 -21.37 0.83
C ALA A 236 -12.58 -19.89 0.98
N ILE A 237 -13.48 -18.94 1.27
CA ILE A 237 -13.11 -17.53 1.46
C ILE A 237 -13.48 -17.09 2.86
N ASN A 238 -12.83 -17.69 3.85
CA ASN A 238 -12.95 -17.25 5.22
C ASN A 238 -11.93 -16.14 5.48
N CYS A 239 -12.24 -14.93 5.00
CA CYS A 239 -11.38 -13.78 5.24
C CYS A 239 -11.36 -13.49 6.74
N GLN A 240 -10.17 -13.55 7.33
CA GLN A 240 -9.98 -13.27 8.75
C GLN A 240 -10.40 -11.82 9.06
N ASN A 241 -11.09 -11.66 10.20
CA ASN A 241 -11.70 -10.38 10.59
C ASN A 241 -10.67 -9.43 11.24
N PHE A 242 -11.14 -8.26 11.69
CA PHE A 242 -10.29 -7.27 12.35
C PHE A 242 -9.71 -7.78 13.68
N HIS A 243 -8.45 -7.46 13.97
CA HIS A 243 -7.73 -7.94 15.16
C HIS A 243 -8.45 -7.62 16.47
N ILE A 244 -9.14 -6.47 16.54
CA ILE A 244 -9.83 -6.01 17.74
C ILE A 244 -10.82 -7.03 18.29
N PHE A 245 -11.49 -7.80 17.44
CA PHE A 245 -12.43 -8.83 17.91
C PHE A 245 -11.72 -10.01 18.59
N TYR A 246 -10.56 -10.41 18.06
CA TYR A 246 -9.74 -11.44 18.69
C TYR A 246 -9.14 -10.95 20.01
N ILE A 247 -8.69 -9.69 20.06
CA ILE A 247 -8.20 -9.04 21.27
C ILE A 247 -9.33 -8.93 22.32
N LEU A 248 -10.55 -8.59 21.91
CA LEU A 248 -11.71 -8.53 22.80
C LEU A 248 -11.99 -9.90 23.41
N VAL A 249 -12.15 -10.94 22.59
CA VAL A 249 -12.56 -12.28 23.06
C VAL A 249 -11.48 -12.94 23.91
N GLY A 250 -10.21 -12.83 23.52
CA GLY A 250 -9.13 -13.53 24.21
C GLY A 250 -8.35 -12.72 25.24
N GLY A 251 -8.37 -11.39 25.15
CA GLY A 251 -7.61 -10.48 26.01
C GLY A 251 -8.39 -9.80 27.14
N CYS A 252 -9.72 -9.77 27.09
CA CYS A 252 -10.54 -9.13 28.13
C CYS A 252 -10.53 -9.90 29.45
N GLU A 253 -10.56 -9.19 30.57
CA GLU A 253 -10.77 -9.77 31.90
C GLU A 253 -12.09 -10.56 31.98
N GLY A 254 -12.12 -11.64 32.77
CA GLY A 254 -13.28 -12.55 32.84
C GLY A 254 -14.58 -11.87 33.30
N GLY A 255 -14.50 -10.87 34.19
CA GLY A 255 -15.66 -10.09 34.62
C GLY A 255 -16.25 -9.23 33.48
N VAL A 256 -15.37 -8.62 32.67
CA VAL A 256 -15.76 -7.83 31.51
C VAL A 256 -16.42 -8.72 30.45
N LEU A 257 -15.83 -9.88 30.14
CA LEU A 257 -16.42 -10.85 29.20
C LEU A 257 -17.83 -11.28 29.63
N LYS A 258 -18.04 -11.58 30.91
CA LYS A 258 -19.37 -11.91 31.46
C LYS A 258 -20.35 -10.76 31.26
N SER A 259 -19.95 -9.51 31.54
CA SER A 259 -20.82 -8.33 31.35
C SER A 259 -21.20 -8.09 29.88
N LEU A 260 -20.38 -8.57 28.95
CA LEU A 260 -20.60 -8.47 27.50
C LEU A 260 -21.32 -9.69 26.92
N ASN A 261 -21.65 -10.69 27.75
CA ASN A 261 -22.16 -12.01 27.33
C ASN A 261 -21.24 -12.72 26.32
N LEU A 262 -19.92 -12.58 26.50
CA LEU A 262 -18.92 -13.21 25.64
C LEU A 262 -18.26 -14.40 26.32
N LEU A 263 -18.07 -15.47 25.56
CA LEU A 263 -17.26 -16.64 25.89
C LEU A 263 -15.83 -16.46 25.36
N ARG A 264 -14.82 -16.86 26.14
CA ARG A 264 -13.38 -16.81 25.78
C ARG A 264 -13.01 -17.95 24.80
N ASN A 265 -13.67 -18.01 23.67
CA ASN A 265 -13.34 -18.91 22.57
C ASN A 265 -13.81 -18.29 21.24
N PRO A 266 -12.90 -17.92 20.32
CA PRO A 266 -13.24 -17.38 19.01
C PRO A 266 -14.14 -18.31 18.16
N ASP A 267 -14.05 -19.64 18.35
CA ASP A 267 -14.86 -20.62 17.60
C ASP A 267 -16.38 -20.46 17.87
N ASN A 268 -16.77 -19.78 18.95
CA ASN A 268 -18.17 -19.50 19.28
C ASN A 268 -18.78 -18.36 18.44
N TYR A 269 -17.97 -17.67 17.63
CA TYR A 269 -18.42 -16.54 16.82
C TYR A 269 -18.14 -16.80 15.35
N LYS A 270 -19.19 -16.76 14.52
CA LYS A 270 -19.06 -16.99 13.06
C LYS A 270 -18.11 -16.00 12.39
N LEU A 271 -18.07 -14.77 12.89
CA LEU A 271 -17.17 -13.73 12.38
C LEU A 271 -15.69 -13.99 12.68
N LEU A 272 -15.36 -14.88 13.64
CA LEU A 272 -13.99 -15.12 14.09
C LEU A 272 -13.49 -16.54 13.79
N LYS A 273 -14.39 -17.44 13.37
CA LYS A 273 -14.08 -18.84 13.09
C LYS A 273 -13.03 -18.91 11.97
N LEU A 274 -11.83 -19.39 12.27
CA LEU A 274 -10.77 -19.57 11.29
C LEU A 274 -10.89 -20.94 10.61
N VAL A 275 -10.59 -21.03 9.30
CA VAL A 275 -10.43 -22.32 8.60
C VAL A 275 -9.23 -23.09 9.14
N ASN A 276 -8.16 -22.37 9.51
CA ASN A 276 -6.94 -22.95 10.06
C ASN A 276 -6.78 -22.51 11.53
N LYS A 277 -6.95 -23.45 12.46
CA LYS A 277 -7.03 -23.21 13.93
C LYS A 277 -5.72 -22.79 14.60
N ASN A 278 -4.76 -22.23 13.86
CA ASN A 278 -3.52 -21.71 14.42
C ASN A 278 -3.74 -20.32 15.04
N TYR A 279 -4.55 -20.29 16.10
CA TYR A 279 -4.80 -19.13 16.94
C TYR A 279 -3.54 -18.64 17.68
N GLY A 280 -2.46 -19.43 17.70
CA GLY A 280 -1.19 -19.07 18.36
C GLY A 280 -0.37 -18.00 17.64
N ASN A 281 -0.58 -17.81 16.33
CA ASN A 281 0.16 -16.84 15.50
C ASN A 281 -0.72 -15.66 15.03
N LEU A 282 -1.84 -15.39 15.72
CA LEU A 282 -2.86 -14.36 15.42
C LEU A 282 -2.39 -12.90 15.49
N TYR A 283 -1.14 -12.67 15.85
CA TYR A 283 -0.71 -11.38 16.36
C TYR A 283 -0.19 -10.52 15.22
N PRO A 284 -0.78 -9.35 14.97
CA PRO A 284 -0.07 -8.36 14.22
C PRO A 284 1.16 -8.00 15.06
N TYR A 285 2.28 -7.78 14.41
CA TYR A 285 3.62 -7.54 14.97
C TYR A 285 4.51 -8.78 14.95
N SER A 286 4.94 -9.08 13.74
CA SER A 286 6.33 -9.42 13.36
C SER A 286 7.48 -8.70 14.13
N ASN A 287 7.23 -7.81 15.09
CA ASN A 287 8.24 -6.99 15.79
C ASN A 287 8.25 -7.11 17.33
N GLY A 288 7.45 -7.98 17.97
CA GLY A 288 7.67 -8.37 19.38
C GLY A 288 7.40 -7.33 20.48
N LEU A 289 6.67 -6.24 20.21
CA LEU A 289 6.35 -5.19 21.20
C LEU A 289 5.28 -5.61 22.23
N LEU A 290 4.34 -6.47 21.85
CA LEU A 290 3.28 -7.02 22.71
C LEU A 290 3.15 -8.51 22.42
N SER A 291 3.20 -9.35 23.45
CA SER A 291 3.38 -10.80 23.30
C SER A 291 2.09 -11.63 23.35
N ASN A 292 0.96 -11.03 23.75
CA ASN A 292 -0.33 -11.73 23.81
C ASN A 292 -1.54 -10.77 23.74
N GLN A 293 -2.75 -11.34 23.64
CA GLN A 293 -4.00 -10.60 23.52
C GLN A 293 -4.32 -9.77 24.78
N GLU A 294 -3.91 -10.24 25.96
CA GLU A 294 -4.14 -9.54 27.23
C GLU A 294 -3.30 -8.26 27.33
N GLN A 295 -2.04 -8.31 26.93
CA GLN A 295 -1.17 -7.12 26.83
C GLN A 295 -1.71 -6.13 25.80
N ALA A 296 -2.19 -6.61 24.65
CA ALA A 296 -2.84 -5.75 23.65
C ALA A 296 -4.10 -5.08 24.21
N PHE A 297 -4.92 -5.81 24.98
CA PHE A 297 -6.10 -5.26 25.62
C PHE A 297 -5.75 -4.20 26.69
N GLN A 298 -4.75 -4.46 27.54
CA GLN A 298 -4.29 -3.48 28.52
C GLN A 298 -3.67 -2.25 27.86
N PHE A 299 -2.93 -2.44 26.76
CA PHE A 299 -2.41 -1.34 25.95
C PHE A 299 -3.54 -0.47 25.36
N LEU A 300 -4.61 -1.09 24.83
CA LEU A 300 -5.80 -0.38 24.35
C LEU A 300 -6.43 0.46 25.48
N LYS A 301 -6.67 -0.16 26.64
CA LYS A 301 -7.27 0.51 27.81
C LYS A 301 -6.44 1.71 28.30
N LYS A 302 -5.11 1.63 28.21
CA LYS A 302 -4.19 2.72 28.60
C LYS A 302 -4.06 3.81 27.54
N THR A 303 -4.03 3.45 26.26
CA THR A 303 -3.70 4.37 25.17
C THR A 303 -4.91 5.15 24.67
N LEU A 304 -6.10 4.55 24.74
CA LEU A 304 -7.32 5.19 24.28
C LEU A 304 -7.70 6.34 25.22
N PRO A 305 -7.86 7.58 24.72
CA PRO A 305 -8.28 8.74 25.51
C PRO A 305 -9.81 8.70 25.73
N LEU A 306 -10.29 7.63 26.36
CA LEU A 306 -11.70 7.37 26.62
C LEU A 306 -11.98 7.38 28.12
N THR A 307 -13.13 7.93 28.50
CA THR A 307 -13.65 7.74 29.85
C THR A 307 -13.98 6.26 30.09
N PRO A 308 -14.04 5.79 31.35
CA PRO A 308 -14.43 4.41 31.66
C PRO A 308 -15.78 4.00 31.04
N LEU A 309 -16.72 4.96 30.99
CA LEU A 309 -18.04 4.76 30.38
C LEU A 309 -17.93 4.61 28.86
N GLU A 310 -17.23 5.52 28.18
CA GLU A 310 -17.00 5.43 26.74
C GLU A 310 -16.27 4.14 26.34
N PHE A 311 -15.26 3.73 27.12
CA PHE A 311 -14.55 2.47 26.89
C PHE A 311 -15.49 1.28 27.04
N THR A 312 -16.35 1.27 28.06
CA THR A 312 -17.37 0.23 28.23
C THR A 312 -18.34 0.19 27.05
N SER A 313 -18.84 1.35 26.59
CA SER A 313 -19.70 1.44 25.41
C SER A 313 -19.01 0.96 24.14
N LEU A 314 -17.71 1.25 23.95
CA LEU A 314 -16.93 0.71 22.84
C LEU A 314 -16.91 -0.81 22.85
N LEU A 315 -16.68 -1.43 24.01
CA LEU A 315 -16.69 -2.89 24.14
C LEU A 315 -18.09 -3.48 23.92
N GLN A 316 -19.14 -2.81 24.40
CA GLN A 316 -20.52 -3.20 24.16
C GLN A 316 -20.85 -3.21 22.67
N ILE A 317 -20.48 -2.16 21.93
CA ILE A 317 -20.69 -2.08 20.47
C ILE A 317 -19.96 -3.23 19.75
N LEU A 318 -18.70 -3.49 20.09
CA LEU A 318 -17.94 -4.60 19.49
C LEU A 318 -18.56 -5.97 19.81
N SER A 319 -19.01 -6.18 21.06
CA SER A 319 -19.73 -7.38 21.47
C SER A 319 -21.03 -7.56 20.68
N SER A 320 -21.81 -6.50 20.52
CA SER A 320 -23.06 -6.52 19.74
C SER A 320 -22.83 -6.97 18.30
N ILE A 321 -21.74 -6.56 17.66
CA ILE A 321 -21.40 -7.00 16.30
C ILE A 321 -21.11 -8.51 16.27
N LEU A 322 -20.41 -9.06 17.26
CA LEU A 322 -20.16 -10.50 17.35
C LEU A 322 -21.46 -11.30 17.52
N HIS A 323 -22.37 -10.82 18.36
CA HIS A 323 -23.69 -11.43 18.55
C HIS A 323 -24.57 -11.31 17.30
N LEU A 324 -24.57 -10.15 16.63
CA LEU A 324 -25.27 -9.96 15.35
C LEU A 324 -24.75 -10.95 14.31
N GLY A 325 -23.43 -11.14 14.22
CA GLY A 325 -22.80 -12.09 13.28
C GLY A 325 -23.09 -13.56 13.57
N ASN A 326 -23.58 -13.90 14.77
CA ASN A 326 -24.06 -15.24 15.10
C ASN A 326 -25.53 -15.47 14.73
N THR A 327 -26.27 -14.40 14.43
CA THR A 327 -27.70 -14.48 14.09
C THR A 327 -27.87 -15.10 12.70
N THR A 328 -28.47 -16.28 12.63
CA THR A 328 -28.82 -16.93 11.36
C THR A 328 -30.27 -16.71 11.01
N ILE A 329 -30.49 -16.35 9.75
CA ILE A 329 -31.82 -16.26 9.17
C ILE A 329 -31.96 -17.41 8.20
N THR A 330 -32.89 -18.31 8.50
CA THR A 330 -33.23 -19.46 7.66
C THR A 330 -34.56 -19.18 6.97
N MET A 331 -34.57 -19.28 5.64
CA MET A 331 -35.82 -19.23 4.87
C MET A 331 -36.58 -20.54 5.11
N THR A 332 -37.84 -20.43 5.46
CA THR A 332 -38.78 -21.53 5.69
C THR A 332 -40.04 -21.27 4.90
N THR A 333 -40.66 -22.31 4.36
CA THR A 333 -41.98 -22.18 3.76
C THR A 333 -43.04 -22.44 4.81
N ASN A 334 -44.01 -21.54 4.91
CA ASN A 334 -45.21 -21.76 5.70
C ASN A 334 -46.06 -22.88 5.08
N LEU A 335 -46.99 -23.43 5.87
CA LEU A 335 -47.92 -24.49 5.41
C LEU A 335 -48.80 -24.06 4.24
N ASP A 336 -49.00 -22.76 4.04
CA ASP A 336 -49.74 -22.15 2.94
C ASP A 336 -48.88 -21.89 1.68
N GLY A 337 -47.59 -22.27 1.71
CA GLY A 337 -46.65 -22.06 0.61
C GLY A 337 -46.03 -20.66 0.57
N SER A 338 -46.36 -19.76 1.49
CA SER A 338 -45.71 -18.44 1.60
C SER A 338 -44.29 -18.56 2.14
N GLU A 339 -43.40 -17.68 1.68
CA GLU A 339 -42.05 -17.57 2.22
C GLU A 339 -42.09 -16.95 3.62
N ALA A 340 -41.44 -17.60 4.58
CA ALA A 340 -41.25 -17.13 5.93
C ALA A 340 -39.77 -17.17 6.33
N THR A 341 -39.40 -16.40 7.33
CA THR A 341 -38.05 -16.34 7.87
C THR A 341 -38.06 -16.82 9.31
N THR A 342 -37.27 -17.84 9.61
CA THR A 342 -37.00 -18.28 10.98
C THR A 342 -35.64 -17.75 11.43
N ILE A 343 -35.57 -17.28 12.67
CA ILE A 343 -34.33 -16.75 13.26
C ILE A 343 -33.78 -17.81 14.20
N ASN A 344 -32.53 -18.19 13.98
CA ASN A 344 -31.75 -18.86 14.99
C ASN A 344 -30.72 -17.86 15.53
N TYR A 345 -30.96 -17.41 16.75
CA TYR A 345 -30.18 -16.44 17.51
C TYR A 345 -28.77 -16.91 17.90
N GLY A 346 -28.43 -18.17 17.60
CA GLY A 346 -27.24 -18.84 18.12
C GLY A 346 -27.48 -19.37 19.53
N PRO A 347 -26.44 -19.91 20.19
CA PRO A 347 -26.55 -20.33 21.59
C PRO A 347 -26.75 -19.08 22.46
N GLN A 348 -27.92 -19.00 23.13
CA GLN A 348 -28.40 -17.91 24.00
C GLN A 348 -29.12 -16.76 23.27
N ASN A 349 -30.29 -16.35 23.80
CA ASN A 349 -31.23 -15.35 23.27
C ASN A 349 -30.56 -14.01 22.86
N SER A 350 -30.00 -13.94 21.65
CA SER A 350 -29.16 -12.83 21.24
C SER A 350 -29.92 -11.52 21.00
N SER A 351 -31.25 -11.54 20.76
CA SER A 351 -32.02 -10.31 20.51
C SER A 351 -32.07 -9.36 21.71
N GLU A 352 -32.34 -9.87 22.91
CA GLU A 352 -32.36 -9.09 24.15
C GLU A 352 -30.95 -8.65 24.52
N ILE A 353 -29.96 -9.52 24.34
CA ILE A 353 -28.54 -9.21 24.59
C ILE A 353 -28.10 -8.04 23.69
N ILE A 354 -28.38 -8.10 22.39
CA ILE A 354 -28.01 -7.05 21.43
C ILE A 354 -28.74 -5.73 21.77
N SER A 355 -30.03 -5.82 22.11
CA SER A 355 -30.82 -4.62 22.44
C SER A 355 -30.32 -3.94 23.72
N ASN A 356 -29.97 -4.73 24.74
CA ASN A 356 -29.38 -4.23 25.99
C ASN A 356 -27.98 -3.65 25.78
N LEU A 357 -27.12 -4.33 25.01
CA LEU A 357 -25.76 -3.85 24.73
C LEU A 357 -25.76 -2.56 23.90
N LEU A 358 -26.69 -2.42 22.94
CA LEU A 358 -26.85 -1.20 22.14
C LEU A 358 -27.74 -0.15 22.81
N GLN A 359 -28.32 -0.45 23.97
CA GLN A 359 -29.23 0.42 24.73
C GLN A 359 -30.41 0.93 23.89
N VAL A 360 -31.02 0.04 23.12
CA VAL A 360 -32.21 0.34 22.31
C VAL A 360 -33.47 -0.23 22.96
N THR A 361 -34.58 0.49 22.82
CA THR A 361 -35.86 0.14 23.46
C THR A 361 -36.66 -0.93 22.70
N GLN A 362 -36.35 -1.15 21.42
CA GLN A 362 -37.04 -2.13 20.58
C GLN A 362 -36.07 -3.23 20.15
N ASN A 363 -36.58 -4.46 20.09
CA ASN A 363 -35.83 -5.60 19.57
C ASN A 363 -35.48 -5.35 18.09
N ILE A 364 -34.20 -5.16 17.81
CA ILE A 364 -33.70 -4.84 16.46
C ILE A 364 -33.95 -6.00 15.48
N ILE A 365 -33.75 -7.24 15.93
CA ILE A 365 -33.74 -8.42 15.05
C ILE A 365 -35.12 -8.74 14.45
N PRO A 366 -36.22 -8.80 15.23
CA PRO A 366 -37.56 -9.02 14.68
C PRO A 366 -37.97 -8.00 13.60
N ASN A 367 -37.55 -6.74 13.75
CA ASN A 367 -37.78 -5.71 12.75
C ASN A 367 -37.02 -6.01 11.45
N ILE A 368 -35.76 -6.44 11.53
CA ILE A 368 -34.94 -6.79 10.35
C ILE A 368 -35.52 -7.97 9.58
N THR A 369 -36.03 -8.99 10.27
CA THR A 369 -36.55 -10.19 9.60
C THR A 369 -37.87 -10.00 8.86
N SER A 370 -38.61 -8.95 9.21
CA SER A 370 -39.81 -8.55 8.49
C SER A 370 -39.52 -7.87 7.14
N LEU A 371 -38.25 -7.52 6.87
CA LEU A 371 -37.84 -6.79 5.68
C LEU A 371 -37.33 -7.74 4.58
N PRO A 372 -37.40 -7.33 3.30
CA PRO A 372 -36.82 -8.08 2.19
C PRO A 372 -35.30 -8.26 2.37
N ASN A 373 -34.77 -9.44 2.04
CA ASN A 373 -33.34 -9.76 2.13
C ASN A 373 -32.71 -9.48 3.52
N PRO A 374 -33.25 -10.04 4.61
CA PRO A 374 -32.86 -9.71 5.98
C PRO A 374 -31.38 -10.01 6.27
N SER A 375 -30.78 -11.00 5.60
CA SER A 375 -29.34 -11.29 5.69
C SER A 375 -28.48 -10.13 5.18
N ARG A 376 -28.86 -9.49 4.06
CA ARG A 376 -28.15 -8.31 3.51
C ARG A 376 -28.29 -7.12 4.46
N ILE A 377 -29.46 -6.93 5.06
CA ILE A 377 -29.73 -5.85 6.02
C ILE A 377 -28.89 -6.04 7.29
N LEU A 378 -28.80 -7.26 7.81
CA LEU A 378 -27.98 -7.59 8.98
C LEU A 378 -26.49 -7.29 8.72
N ILE A 379 -25.97 -7.71 7.57
CA ILE A 379 -24.60 -7.41 7.14
C ILE A 379 -24.39 -5.90 7.04
N ALA A 380 -25.31 -5.18 6.37
CA ALA A 380 -25.22 -3.74 6.23
C ALA A 380 -25.25 -3.04 7.59
N LEU A 381 -26.07 -3.51 8.54
CA LEU A 381 -26.12 -2.97 9.90
C LEU A 381 -24.77 -3.13 10.61
N MET A 382 -24.20 -4.35 10.63
CA MET A 382 -22.88 -4.60 11.23
C MET A 382 -21.79 -3.72 10.61
N GLN A 383 -21.75 -3.64 9.28
CA GLN A 383 -20.81 -2.81 8.54
C GLN A 383 -20.95 -1.33 8.90
N ASN A 384 -22.17 -0.82 8.98
CA ASN A 384 -22.43 0.59 9.31
C ASN A 384 -22.08 0.92 10.76
N ILE A 385 -22.43 0.06 11.72
CA ILE A 385 -22.08 0.24 13.13
C ILE A 385 -20.54 0.31 13.26
N TYR A 386 -19.83 -0.65 12.67
CA TYR A 386 -18.38 -0.68 12.76
C TYR A 386 -17.70 0.47 12.03
N THR A 387 -18.18 0.84 10.83
CA THR A 387 -17.60 1.96 10.07
C THR A 387 -17.78 3.28 10.82
N ARG A 388 -18.94 3.49 11.46
CA ARG A 388 -19.18 4.67 12.31
C ARG A 388 -18.31 4.66 13.56
N LEU A 389 -18.17 3.51 14.22
CA LEU A 389 -17.26 3.34 15.37
C LEU A 389 -15.81 3.67 14.99
N PHE A 390 -15.32 3.10 13.88
CA PHE A 390 -13.97 3.34 13.39
C PHE A 390 -13.75 4.81 13.00
N SER A 391 -14.71 5.43 12.34
CA SER A 391 -14.64 6.86 11.95
C SER A 391 -14.67 7.79 13.17
N TRP A 392 -15.48 7.47 14.18
CA TRP A 392 -15.48 8.18 15.46
C TRP A 392 -14.14 8.05 16.18
N LEU A 393 -13.62 6.82 16.26
CA LEU A 393 -12.35 6.53 16.92
C LEU A 393 -11.18 7.23 16.22
N SER A 394 -11.13 7.15 14.89
CA SER A 394 -10.10 7.79 14.07
C SER A 394 -10.07 9.30 14.27
N ARG A 395 -11.22 9.97 14.31
CA ARG A 395 -11.30 11.41 14.59
C ARG A 395 -10.85 11.76 16.01
N LYS A 396 -11.24 10.95 17.00
CA LYS A 396 -10.87 11.19 18.40
C LYS A 396 -9.37 11.04 18.66
N LEU A 397 -8.72 10.12 17.94
CA LEU A 397 -7.29 9.87 18.00
C LEU A 397 -6.47 10.77 17.04
N GLY A 398 -7.10 11.32 16.00
CA GLY A 398 -6.44 11.99 14.88
C GLY A 398 -5.91 13.39 15.15
N ILE A 399 -6.20 14.00 16.30
CA ILE A 399 -5.74 15.36 16.66
C ILE A 399 -4.86 15.26 17.90
N VAL A 400 -3.55 15.40 17.75
CA VAL A 400 -2.60 15.33 18.87
C VAL A 400 -2.08 16.72 19.27
N SER A 401 -2.03 17.70 18.37
CA SER A 401 -1.89 19.13 18.65
C SER A 401 -1.89 19.91 17.33
N LYS A 402 -2.27 21.19 17.34
CA LYS A 402 -1.92 22.14 16.28
C LYS A 402 -0.84 23.08 16.83
N GLY A 403 0.31 23.14 16.17
CA GLY A 403 1.42 24.02 16.57
C GLY A 403 1.73 25.05 15.49
N ASP A 404 2.52 26.06 15.85
CA ASP A 404 3.14 26.95 14.87
C ASP A 404 4.10 26.13 14.02
N LYS A 405 3.74 25.95 12.74
CA LYS A 405 4.48 25.08 11.82
C LYS A 405 5.25 25.88 10.78
N SER A 406 6.46 25.41 10.49
CA SER A 406 7.25 25.85 9.34
C SER A 406 6.96 24.97 8.13
N PHE A 407 6.99 23.65 8.29
CA PHE A 407 6.67 22.69 7.24
C PHE A 407 5.99 21.45 7.82
N SER A 408 5.49 20.57 6.94
CA SER A 408 4.91 19.29 7.34
C SER A 408 5.54 18.11 6.61
N LEU A 409 5.75 17.00 7.31
CA LEU A 409 6.07 15.70 6.72
C LEU A 409 4.84 14.81 6.79
N LYS A 410 4.34 14.38 5.63
CA LYS A 410 3.21 13.46 5.54
C LYS A 410 3.69 12.04 5.25
N LEU A 411 3.08 11.05 5.88
CA LEU A 411 3.33 9.63 5.60
C LEU A 411 2.02 8.99 5.14
N LEU A 412 2.01 8.41 3.95
CA LEU A 412 0.83 7.79 3.34
C LEU A 412 1.02 6.29 3.15
N ASP A 413 0.31 5.48 3.94
CA ASP A 413 0.16 4.02 3.78
C ASP A 413 -1.25 3.71 3.27
N PHE A 414 -1.34 2.86 2.26
CA PHE A 414 -2.62 2.46 1.67
C PHE A 414 -2.58 1.00 1.23
N THR A 415 -3.75 0.40 1.11
CA THR A 415 -3.88 -0.99 0.67
C THR A 415 -3.32 -1.13 -0.75
N GLY A 416 -2.37 -2.04 -0.92
CA GLY A 416 -1.74 -2.26 -2.21
C GLY A 416 -2.66 -2.96 -3.20
N PHE A 417 -2.26 -2.93 -4.47
CA PHE A 417 -2.93 -3.64 -5.55
C PHE A 417 -3.23 -5.11 -5.20
N THR A 418 -4.42 -5.59 -5.57
CA THR A 418 -4.89 -6.95 -5.33
C THR A 418 -5.48 -7.59 -6.59
N ASP A 419 -4.99 -8.78 -6.95
CA ASP A 419 -5.60 -9.62 -7.98
C ASP A 419 -6.40 -10.75 -7.31
N PHE A 420 -7.73 -10.62 -7.29
CA PHE A 420 -8.62 -11.65 -6.79
C PHE A 420 -9.12 -12.48 -7.97
N HIS A 421 -8.40 -13.55 -8.29
CA HIS A 421 -8.66 -14.50 -9.37
C HIS A 421 -10.12 -15.01 -9.45
N GLY A 422 -11.02 -14.20 -10.01
CA GLY A 422 -12.43 -14.54 -10.27
C GLY A 422 -13.47 -14.05 -9.25
N ASN A 423 -13.08 -13.45 -8.11
CA ASN A 423 -14.02 -12.98 -7.07
C ASN A 423 -13.73 -11.51 -6.68
N THR A 424 -13.88 -10.61 -7.65
CA THR A 424 -13.73 -9.16 -7.43
C THR A 424 -15.05 -8.55 -6.95
N ASN A 425 -15.02 -7.87 -5.79
CA ASN A 425 -16.12 -7.06 -5.31
C ASN A 425 -15.83 -5.57 -5.57
N PHE A 426 -16.83 -4.71 -5.32
CA PHE A 426 -16.70 -3.27 -5.51
C PHE A 426 -15.59 -2.64 -4.64
N GLU A 427 -15.35 -3.17 -3.45
CA GLU A 427 -14.28 -2.67 -2.56
C GLU A 427 -12.89 -2.95 -3.15
N ASN A 428 -12.67 -4.15 -3.70
CA ASN A 428 -11.43 -4.50 -4.40
C ASN A 428 -11.22 -3.64 -5.65
N PHE A 429 -12.30 -3.29 -6.34
CA PHE A 429 -12.25 -2.33 -7.45
C PHE A 429 -11.77 -0.95 -6.97
N ILE A 430 -12.33 -0.42 -5.88
CA ILE A 430 -11.91 0.89 -5.33
C ILE A 430 -10.42 0.84 -4.95
N VAL A 431 -9.97 -0.22 -4.28
CA VAL A 431 -8.55 -0.39 -3.91
C VAL A 431 -7.66 -0.30 -5.16
N ASN A 432 -7.98 -1.05 -6.21
CA ASN A 432 -7.19 -1.06 -7.44
C ASN A 432 -7.26 0.28 -8.19
N TYR A 433 -8.42 0.93 -8.21
CA TYR A 433 -8.59 2.28 -8.77
C TYR A 433 -7.71 3.32 -8.05
N VAL A 434 -7.66 3.29 -6.72
CA VAL A 434 -6.79 4.18 -5.93
C VAL A 434 -5.31 3.93 -6.25
N ASN A 435 -4.89 2.65 -6.35
CA ASN A 435 -3.51 2.32 -6.74
C ASN A 435 -3.16 2.88 -8.12
N GLU A 436 -4.09 2.79 -9.08
CA GLU A 436 -3.90 3.30 -10.44
C GLU A 436 -3.75 4.83 -10.46
N LYS A 437 -4.63 5.55 -9.78
CA LYS A 437 -4.57 7.02 -9.66
C LYS A 437 -3.28 7.49 -8.97
N VAL A 438 -2.87 6.80 -7.91
CA VAL A 438 -1.62 7.11 -7.21
C VAL A 438 -0.42 6.87 -8.13
N GLN A 439 -0.40 5.77 -8.88
CA GLN A 439 0.67 5.47 -9.83
C GLN A 439 0.75 6.52 -10.95
N MET A 440 -0.39 6.95 -11.50
CA MET A 440 -0.41 8.02 -12.50
C MET A 440 0.11 9.35 -11.95
N CYS A 441 -0.37 9.75 -10.77
CA CYS A 441 0.09 10.97 -10.10
C CYS A 441 1.59 10.93 -9.85
N LEU A 442 2.13 9.79 -9.41
CA LEU A 442 3.56 9.60 -9.19
C LEU A 442 4.37 9.78 -10.46
N VAL A 443 3.97 9.13 -11.56
CA VAL A 443 4.67 9.23 -12.84
C VAL A 443 4.67 10.67 -13.35
N ASP A 444 3.50 11.32 -13.33
CA ASP A 444 3.34 12.70 -13.80
C ASP A 444 4.17 13.69 -12.98
N VAL A 445 4.02 13.66 -11.65
CA VAL A 445 4.77 14.55 -10.75
C VAL A 445 6.26 14.30 -10.87
N ARG A 446 6.70 13.04 -10.93
CA ARG A 446 8.13 12.72 -10.98
C ARG A 446 8.76 13.16 -12.30
N LEU A 447 8.10 12.88 -13.42
CA LEU A 447 8.58 13.27 -14.73
C LEU A 447 8.62 14.80 -14.84
N ARG A 448 7.54 15.49 -14.48
CA ARG A 448 7.48 16.95 -14.51
C ARG A 448 8.60 17.59 -13.68
N LEU A 449 8.82 17.13 -12.45
CA LEU A 449 9.89 17.67 -11.60
C LEU A 449 11.29 17.52 -12.21
N HIS A 450 11.57 16.40 -12.91
CA HIS A 450 12.85 16.22 -13.59
C HIS A 450 13.00 17.12 -14.83
N GLN A 451 11.92 17.27 -15.62
CA GLN A 451 11.94 18.15 -16.78
C GLN A 451 12.14 19.61 -16.38
N GLU A 452 11.46 20.05 -15.30
CA GLU A 452 11.65 21.39 -14.71
C GLU A 452 13.10 21.59 -14.21
N GLU A 453 13.70 20.56 -13.60
CA GLU A 453 15.09 20.58 -13.15
C GLU A 453 16.08 20.71 -14.31
N TRP A 454 15.92 19.92 -15.38
CA TRP A 454 16.80 20.00 -16.56
C TRP A 454 16.74 21.35 -17.27
N VAL A 455 15.53 21.90 -17.42
CA VAL A 455 15.34 23.23 -18.01
C VAL A 455 15.97 24.31 -17.12
N ARG A 456 15.79 24.22 -15.80
CA ARG A 456 16.42 25.14 -14.84
C ARG A 456 17.95 25.08 -14.89
N ASP A 457 18.51 23.89 -15.12
CA ASP A 457 19.95 23.66 -15.25
C ASP A 457 20.49 24.07 -16.63
N GLY A 458 19.62 24.59 -17.52
CA GLY A 458 19.98 25.10 -18.83
C GLY A 458 20.20 24.03 -19.90
N LEU A 459 19.72 22.81 -19.68
CA LEU A 459 19.80 21.73 -20.65
C LEU A 459 18.72 21.90 -21.73
N GLU A 460 19.10 21.74 -22.99
CA GLU A 460 18.14 21.63 -24.08
C GLU A 460 17.36 20.31 -23.92
N TRP A 461 16.08 20.43 -23.58
CA TRP A 461 15.22 19.29 -23.30
C TRP A 461 13.93 19.33 -24.12
N ILE A 462 13.58 18.19 -24.72
CA ILE A 462 12.31 18.00 -25.41
C ILE A 462 11.31 17.44 -24.40
N TRP A 463 10.28 18.22 -24.10
CA TRP A 463 9.25 17.83 -23.16
C TRP A 463 8.54 16.55 -23.59
N ILE A 464 8.52 15.57 -22.69
CA ILE A 464 7.77 14.34 -22.77
C ILE A 464 6.42 14.60 -22.08
N ASP A 465 5.35 14.45 -22.86
CA ASP A 465 4.00 14.54 -22.36
C ASP A 465 3.50 13.16 -21.90
N THR A 466 3.10 13.08 -20.64
CA THR A 466 2.44 11.90 -20.05
C THR A 466 0.96 12.13 -19.75
N SER A 467 0.44 13.33 -20.07
CA SER A 467 -0.97 13.66 -19.86
C SER A 467 -1.83 12.76 -20.75
N GLY A 468 -2.71 11.99 -20.10
CA GLY A 468 -3.61 11.05 -20.77
C GLY A 468 -3.44 9.59 -20.35
N GLY A 469 -2.36 9.17 -19.70
CA GLY A 469 -2.21 7.81 -19.15
C GLY A 469 -2.42 6.66 -20.16
N GLY A 470 -2.44 6.96 -21.47
CA GLY A 470 -2.97 6.09 -22.50
C GLY A 470 -4.37 5.56 -22.17
N ALA A 471 -4.62 4.30 -22.51
CA ALA A 471 -5.92 3.69 -22.30
C ALA A 471 -6.32 3.49 -20.82
N VAL A 472 -5.37 3.63 -19.89
CA VAL A 472 -5.66 3.65 -18.43
C VAL A 472 -6.24 5.01 -18.01
N GLY A 473 -5.74 6.12 -18.55
CA GLY A 473 -6.29 7.45 -18.25
C GLY A 473 -7.72 7.59 -18.75
N GLU A 474 -8.00 7.13 -19.97
CA GLU A 474 -9.37 7.07 -20.52
C GLU A 474 -10.32 6.24 -19.66
N TRP A 475 -9.83 5.12 -19.10
CA TRP A 475 -10.62 4.30 -18.18
C TRP A 475 -10.93 5.03 -16.87
N LEU A 476 -9.96 5.75 -16.31
CA LEU A 476 -10.15 6.52 -15.09
C LEU A 476 -11.14 7.67 -15.26
N ASP A 477 -11.09 8.38 -16.39
CA ASP A 477 -12.03 9.43 -16.73
C ASP A 477 -13.46 8.87 -16.88
N TRP A 478 -13.59 7.64 -17.41
CA TRP A 478 -14.87 6.93 -17.46
C TRP A 478 -15.40 6.52 -16.08
N VAL A 479 -14.51 6.13 -15.15
CA VAL A 479 -14.92 5.85 -13.76
C VAL A 479 -15.40 7.13 -13.08
N GLU A 480 -14.68 8.24 -13.24
CA GLU A 480 -14.98 9.53 -12.60
C GLU A 480 -16.24 10.21 -13.15
N GLY A 481 -16.50 10.12 -14.46
CA GLY A 481 -17.73 10.62 -15.06
C GLY A 481 -18.88 9.59 -14.99
N PRO A 482 -19.12 8.78 -16.05
CA PRO A 482 -20.30 7.94 -16.16
C PRO A 482 -20.59 6.96 -15.03
N LEU A 483 -19.58 6.35 -14.40
CA LEU A 483 -19.83 5.32 -13.38
C LEU A 483 -20.23 5.94 -12.03
N ILE A 484 -19.44 6.90 -11.54
CA ILE A 484 -19.69 7.55 -10.24
C ILE A 484 -20.87 8.52 -10.32
N GLU A 485 -20.93 9.40 -11.33
CA GLU A 485 -22.01 10.39 -11.45
C GLU A 485 -23.37 9.73 -11.70
N ASN A 486 -23.43 8.71 -12.55
CA ASN A 486 -24.71 8.04 -12.78
C ASN A 486 -25.10 7.16 -11.59
N SER A 487 -24.17 6.48 -10.89
CA SER A 487 -24.50 5.60 -9.75
C SER A 487 -25.33 6.30 -8.65
N GLY A 488 -25.12 7.60 -8.42
CA GLY A 488 -25.94 8.40 -7.52
C GLY A 488 -27.39 8.62 -7.98
N GLY A 489 -27.65 8.59 -9.29
CA GLY A 489 -28.98 8.68 -9.88
C GLY A 489 -29.75 7.36 -9.92
N TRP A 490 -29.05 6.21 -9.99
CA TRP A 490 -29.69 4.88 -10.01
C TRP A 490 -30.13 4.40 -8.63
N GLY A 491 -29.45 4.80 -7.56
CA GLY A 491 -29.89 4.50 -6.18
C GLY A 491 -31.26 5.11 -5.81
N HIS A 492 -31.75 6.07 -6.60
CA HIS A 492 -33.06 6.70 -6.42
C HIS A 492 -34.19 6.07 -7.25
N LYS A 493 -33.88 5.21 -8.24
CA LYS A 493 -34.90 4.52 -9.04
C LYS A 493 -35.16 3.15 -8.41
N GLY A 494 -36.30 3.02 -7.74
CA GLY A 494 -36.68 1.85 -6.93
C GLY A 494 -36.86 0.50 -7.64
N ASP A 495 -36.43 0.36 -8.90
CA ASP A 495 -36.64 -0.84 -9.74
C ASP A 495 -35.34 -1.50 -10.25
N GLY A 496 -34.17 -1.01 -9.85
CA GLY A 496 -32.88 -1.54 -10.33
C GLY A 496 -32.54 -2.90 -9.71
N ASP A 497 -32.85 -3.99 -10.40
CA ASP A 497 -32.37 -5.33 -10.06
C ASP A 497 -30.86 -5.45 -10.37
N ASP A 498 -30.11 -6.32 -9.67
CA ASP A 498 -28.66 -6.51 -9.91
C ASP A 498 -28.40 -6.94 -11.39
N GLY A 499 -29.42 -7.47 -12.06
CA GLY A 499 -29.46 -7.76 -13.49
C GLY A 499 -29.38 -6.51 -14.41
N GLU A 500 -29.90 -5.35 -14.01
CA GLU A 500 -29.76 -4.10 -14.79
C GLU A 500 -28.35 -3.51 -14.68
N LEU A 501 -27.68 -3.67 -13.54
CA LEU A 501 -26.27 -3.30 -13.33
C LEU A 501 -25.30 -4.16 -14.16
N SER A 502 -25.69 -5.36 -14.58
CA SER A 502 -24.92 -6.18 -15.52
C SER A 502 -24.77 -5.51 -16.90
N PHE A 503 -25.66 -4.55 -17.22
CA PHE A 503 -25.67 -3.75 -18.45
C PHE A 503 -25.01 -2.37 -18.29
N ILE A 504 -23.90 -2.26 -17.58
CA ILE A 504 -22.98 -1.13 -17.83
C ILE A 504 -22.44 -1.28 -19.27
N ARG A 505 -23.12 -0.72 -20.27
CA ARG A 505 -22.61 -0.63 -21.64
C ARG A 505 -21.39 0.29 -21.61
N LEU A 506 -20.20 -0.30 -21.75
CA LEU A 506 -19.01 0.45 -22.13
C LEU A 506 -19.35 1.23 -23.41
N PRO A 507 -18.90 2.49 -23.56
CA PRO A 507 -19.22 3.29 -24.74
C PRO A 507 -18.78 2.56 -26.02
N PRO A 508 -19.61 2.53 -27.07
CA PRO A 508 -19.24 1.92 -28.34
C PRO A 508 -18.38 2.91 -29.14
N ARG A 509 -17.04 2.76 -29.13
CA ARG A 509 -16.01 3.27 -30.08
C ARG A 509 -14.64 3.06 -29.37
N HIS A 510 -13.58 2.42 -29.89
CA HIS A 510 -13.07 2.22 -31.24
C HIS A 510 -12.69 0.75 -31.49
N HIS A 511 -13.23 0.14 -32.56
CA HIS A 511 -12.59 -1.01 -33.18
C HIS A 511 -11.37 -0.52 -33.96
N GLY A 512 -10.21 -0.52 -33.31
CA GLY A 512 -8.93 -0.18 -33.89
C GLY A 512 -7.79 -0.78 -33.08
N ASN A 513 -7.47 -2.04 -33.36
CA ASN A 513 -6.27 -2.85 -33.05
C ASN A 513 -5.36 -2.64 -31.81
N ASN A 514 -5.64 -1.75 -30.87
CA ASN A 514 -4.92 -1.63 -29.60
C ASN A 514 -5.89 -1.11 -28.52
N THR A 515 -6.65 -2.02 -27.89
CA THR A 515 -7.67 -1.66 -26.88
C THR A 515 -7.61 -2.56 -25.64
N PRO A 516 -7.83 -2.05 -24.39
CA PRO A 516 -7.66 -2.78 -23.14
C PRO A 516 -8.87 -3.60 -22.69
N THR A 517 -9.76 -3.98 -23.61
CA THR A 517 -10.91 -4.81 -23.28
C THR A 517 -10.95 -6.00 -24.23
N THR A 518 -10.64 -7.19 -23.73
CA THR A 518 -10.94 -8.44 -24.43
C THR A 518 -12.41 -8.77 -24.18
N SER A 519 -13.25 -8.75 -25.21
CA SER A 519 -14.62 -9.24 -25.11
C SER A 519 -14.63 -10.77 -25.08
N PRO A 520 -15.22 -11.43 -24.07
CA PRO A 520 -15.75 -12.76 -24.27
C PRO A 520 -17.10 -12.64 -24.97
N HIS A 521 -17.29 -13.40 -26.04
CA HIS A 521 -18.58 -13.54 -26.73
C HIS A 521 -19.73 -13.79 -25.75
N LYS A 522 -20.85 -13.08 -25.95
CA LYS A 522 -22.24 -13.36 -25.49
C LYS A 522 -22.40 -14.34 -24.30
N SER A 523 -21.79 -14.04 -23.15
CA SER A 523 -21.92 -14.87 -21.95
C SER A 523 -21.98 -13.99 -20.71
N GLN A 524 -22.72 -14.45 -19.70
CA GLN A 524 -22.90 -13.88 -18.37
C GLN A 524 -21.57 -13.88 -17.55
N HIS A 525 -20.48 -13.38 -18.13
CA HIS A 525 -19.15 -13.40 -17.52
C HIS A 525 -18.69 -12.01 -17.07
N PRO A 526 -17.94 -11.93 -15.94
CA PRO A 526 -17.46 -10.67 -15.40
C PRO A 526 -16.55 -9.95 -16.39
N LYS A 527 -16.75 -8.64 -16.55
CA LYS A 527 -15.93 -7.77 -17.40
C LYS A 527 -14.53 -7.65 -16.80
N LYS A 528 -13.49 -7.78 -17.64
CA LYS A 528 -12.07 -7.65 -17.25
C LYS A 528 -11.57 -6.23 -17.49
N ILE A 529 -10.74 -5.73 -16.58
CA ILE A 529 -10.08 -4.42 -16.66
C ILE A 529 -8.57 -4.66 -16.59
N THR A 530 -7.82 -4.13 -17.55
CA THR A 530 -6.34 -4.10 -17.53
C THR A 530 -5.86 -2.86 -16.77
N ASN A 531 -4.84 -3.00 -15.94
CA ASN A 531 -4.27 -1.94 -15.08
C ASN A 531 -2.73 -1.92 -15.19
N PHE A 532 -2.06 -0.90 -14.64
CA PHE A 532 -0.59 -0.76 -14.65
C PHE A 532 0.13 -2.00 -14.11
N TYR A 533 -0.46 -2.70 -13.14
CA TYR A 533 0.11 -3.89 -12.51
C TYR A 533 -0.01 -5.17 -13.35
N THR A 534 -0.95 -5.22 -14.30
CA THR A 534 -1.22 -6.39 -15.18
C THR A 534 -0.86 -6.13 -16.63
N HIS A 535 -0.44 -4.91 -16.98
CA HIS A 535 0.02 -4.57 -18.32
C HIS A 535 1.39 -5.21 -18.59
N ASN A 536 1.40 -6.38 -19.25
CA ASN A 536 2.62 -6.86 -19.88
C ASN A 536 2.99 -5.88 -21.01
N PRO A 537 4.19 -5.27 -21.03
CA PRO A 537 4.64 -4.60 -22.24
C PRO A 537 4.60 -5.62 -23.38
N PRO A 538 4.22 -5.23 -24.61
CA PRO A 538 4.24 -6.15 -25.73
C PRO A 538 5.66 -6.72 -25.87
N ASP A 539 5.78 -8.05 -25.87
CA ASP A 539 6.96 -8.77 -26.32
C ASP A 539 7.14 -8.50 -27.83
N THR A 540 7.57 -7.30 -28.17
CA THR A 540 7.97 -6.92 -29.53
C THR A 540 9.32 -6.24 -29.45
N LEU A 541 10.35 -7.02 -29.10
CA LEU A 541 11.59 -6.91 -29.84
C LEU A 541 11.50 -7.93 -30.97
N PRO A 542 11.76 -7.56 -32.23
CA PRO A 542 11.88 -8.56 -33.29
C PRO A 542 12.95 -9.56 -32.86
N PRO A 543 12.74 -10.87 -33.09
CA PRO A 543 13.75 -11.86 -32.74
C PRO A 543 15.03 -11.48 -33.48
N LEU A 544 16.11 -11.28 -32.74
CA LEU A 544 17.46 -11.39 -33.30
C LEU A 544 17.54 -12.79 -33.90
N SER A 545 17.40 -12.86 -35.22
CA SER A 545 17.54 -14.12 -35.94
C SER A 545 18.92 -14.66 -35.63
N SER A 546 18.92 -15.81 -34.95
CA SER A 546 20.08 -16.66 -34.82
C SER A 546 20.62 -16.94 -36.23
N ARG A 547 21.71 -16.28 -36.63
CA ARG A 547 22.55 -16.80 -37.71
C ARG A 547 23.23 -18.05 -37.18
N SER A 548 22.54 -19.17 -37.32
CA SER A 548 23.13 -20.49 -37.27
C SER A 548 24.10 -20.62 -38.45
N SER A 549 25.30 -21.08 -38.10
CA SER A 549 26.36 -21.53 -38.97
C SER A 549 25.88 -22.52 -40.03
N GLN A 550 26.18 -22.24 -41.30
CA GLN A 550 26.36 -23.26 -42.33
C GLN A 550 27.66 -23.00 -43.14
N PRO A 551 28.33 -24.07 -43.63
CA PRO A 551 29.74 -24.08 -44.01
C PRO A 551 29.99 -23.52 -45.42
N PRO A 552 31.26 -23.25 -45.81
CA PRO A 552 31.56 -22.43 -46.98
C PRO A 552 31.36 -23.23 -48.27
N ARG A 553 30.76 -22.59 -49.29
CA ARG A 553 30.90 -22.97 -50.69
C ARG A 553 31.59 -21.84 -51.45
N THR A 554 32.46 -22.26 -52.35
CA THR A 554 33.46 -21.56 -53.18
C THR A 554 32.88 -20.56 -54.21
N PRO A 555 33.73 -19.73 -54.86
CA PRO A 555 33.36 -18.41 -55.33
C PRO A 555 32.89 -18.37 -56.79
N CYS A 556 31.95 -17.48 -57.10
CA CYS A 556 31.59 -17.10 -58.47
C CYS A 556 31.69 -15.58 -58.65
N SER A 557 32.60 -15.21 -59.55
CA SER A 557 32.69 -14.07 -60.50
C SER A 557 32.13 -12.67 -60.17
N PRO A 558 32.85 -11.58 -60.55
CA PRO A 558 32.49 -10.20 -60.20
C PRO A 558 31.42 -9.61 -61.14
N PRO A 559 30.51 -8.76 -60.64
CA PRO A 559 29.65 -7.95 -61.49
C PRO A 559 30.30 -6.61 -61.86
N SER A 560 29.94 -6.16 -63.06
CA SER A 560 30.38 -4.99 -63.81
C SER A 560 30.14 -3.62 -63.16
N THR A 561 31.02 -2.68 -63.51
CA THR A 561 31.07 -1.26 -63.15
C THR A 561 29.79 -0.44 -63.44
N PRO A 562 29.37 0.48 -62.56
CA PRO A 562 28.37 1.51 -62.86
C PRO A 562 28.99 2.76 -63.53
N PRO A 563 28.21 3.59 -64.26
CA PRO A 563 28.69 4.76 -64.98
C PRO A 563 29.01 5.97 -64.06
N PRO A 564 29.83 6.94 -64.52
CA PRO A 564 30.33 8.02 -63.68
C PRO A 564 29.31 9.15 -63.44
N THR A 565 29.38 9.75 -62.25
CA THR A 565 28.64 10.94 -61.81
C THR A 565 29.18 12.24 -62.42
N PRO A 566 28.34 13.28 -62.62
CA PRO A 566 28.77 14.57 -63.19
C PRO A 566 29.49 15.47 -62.16
N PRO A 567 30.37 16.39 -62.60
CA PRO A 567 31.21 17.20 -61.72
C PRO A 567 30.48 18.44 -61.14
N PRO A 568 30.97 19.01 -60.02
CA PRO A 568 30.37 20.14 -59.33
C PRO A 568 30.64 21.49 -60.03
N PRO A 569 29.81 22.53 -59.79
CA PRO A 569 29.90 23.84 -60.46
C PRO A 569 31.09 24.69 -59.98
N GLN A 570 31.66 25.46 -60.92
CA GLN A 570 32.82 26.35 -60.70
C GLN A 570 32.47 27.65 -59.97
N PRO A 571 33.42 28.25 -59.21
CA PRO A 571 33.24 29.53 -58.53
C PRO A 571 33.35 30.74 -59.49
N PRO A 572 32.76 31.90 -59.14
CA PRO A 572 32.69 33.07 -60.02
C PRO A 572 34.03 33.83 -60.15
N PRO A 573 34.24 34.58 -61.25
CA PRO A 573 35.49 35.27 -61.54
C PRO A 573 35.69 36.56 -60.70
N PRO A 574 36.95 37.02 -60.54
CA PRO A 574 37.29 38.14 -59.67
C PRO A 574 36.96 39.51 -60.30
N ASN A 575 36.36 40.40 -59.52
CA ASN A 575 36.14 41.80 -59.89
C ASN A 575 37.45 42.60 -59.75
N TYR A 576 37.94 43.09 -60.88
CA TYR A 576 38.99 44.11 -60.95
C TYR A 576 38.45 45.46 -60.44
N SER A 577 38.96 45.90 -59.29
CA SER A 577 38.85 47.30 -58.85
C SER A 577 40.03 48.10 -59.42
N ARG A 578 39.70 49.14 -60.20
CA ARG A 578 40.64 50.19 -60.60
C ARG A 578 40.91 51.08 -59.39
N THR A 579 42.16 51.19 -58.96
CA THR A 579 42.66 52.31 -58.17
C THR A 579 43.58 53.17 -59.02
N SER A 580 43.32 54.48 -59.02
CA SER A 580 44.29 55.54 -59.32
C SER A 580 43.94 56.77 -58.47
N PRO A 581 44.87 57.68 -58.16
CA PRO A 581 46.30 57.49 -57.91
C PRO A 581 46.76 58.18 -56.60
N LYS A 582 47.84 57.67 -55.99
CA LYS A 582 49.04 58.45 -55.63
C LYS A 582 50.14 57.51 -55.14
#